data_AF-A0A3D9HHQ7-F1
#
_entry.id   AF-A0A3D9HHQ7-F1
#
_cell.length_a   1.000
_cell.length_b   1.000
_cell.length_c   1.000
_cell.angle_alpha   90.00
_cell.angle_beta   90.00
_cell.angle_gamma   90.00
#
_symmetry.space_group_name_H-M   'P 1'
#
loop_
_entity.id
_entity.type
_entity.pdbx_description
1 polymer ?
#
loop_
_entity_poly.entity_id
_entity_poly.type
_entity_poly.pdbx_seq_one_letter_code
_entity_poly.pdbx_strand_id
1 'polypeptide(L)'
;MRDFNIIQLKNKKDRANYIYHLLNDIKALDLMIERGLIEEGSLRVGAEQEFCLVNEQFLPENKSLELLEAINDDHFTTEIGNYNLEINLDAQDLKGDCFSKMYNQLKSLLEKAGEEASKKGINIILTGILPSLTVKNADEQNMTEVERYAVLNNALKSHRRQNFDIHIKGVDELNLLSDSVMLEGCNTSFQMHLQVGPNNFIDNYNWAQAISGPILSACTNSPLLFGQELWMETRIALFTQSVDTRANSFLLNEKQSRVSFGNRWQTGSITDIFKDNISRFRSFMTTGFIKDSIEMLNRGEVPKLRALGIHNSTVYPWNRVCYGVMDGKPNLRIENRYIPSGPTIKDEIANLMFWVGVMLGKPKKYENIHDQWDFKDVKTNFFNAARYGMATQFYWDGKYVSSFDLIVNELLPMAYKGLYKVGILPQDAEYYLKIIKNRVHNNNGSEWITRNYRSLLKNHKRYEAMQVLTASMYEKQQKGYPVSTWGMLHHSTESRFKDQRVVKHIMSSDIFSVRKKDSVELVLNIMKWKNIHHMPVIDGNRKLIGLISWNDVKDYLEIPKKLNSSVGSVMKTDIITTEEYTPAKEAKALMEQHGIGSLPVVNQGELIGLITLNDF
;
A
#
# COMPACT_ATOMS: atom_id res chain seq x y z
N MET A 1 11.66 8.76 -12.72
CA MET A 1 11.00 8.20 -13.94
C MET A 1 10.33 9.33 -14.78
N ARG A 2 11.09 10.26 -15.38
CA ARG A 2 10.49 11.49 -15.97
C ARG A 2 10.00 11.31 -17.42
N ASP A 3 8.76 11.76 -17.63
CA ASP A 3 8.10 12.16 -18.88
C ASP A 3 8.46 11.39 -20.14
N PHE A 4 7.90 10.19 -20.22
CA PHE A 4 7.60 9.61 -21.51
C PHE A 4 6.23 10.13 -21.95
N ASN A 5 6.13 10.71 -23.15
CA ASN A 5 4.85 10.85 -23.84
C ASN A 5 4.37 9.43 -24.20
N ILE A 6 3.72 8.79 -23.23
CA ILE A 6 3.25 7.42 -23.32
C ILE A 6 1.93 7.41 -24.08
N ILE A 7 1.90 6.68 -25.18
CA ILE A 7 0.70 6.46 -25.96
C ILE A 7 0.25 5.01 -25.86
N GLN A 8 -1.06 4.79 -25.87
CA GLN A 8 -1.63 3.45 -25.91
C GLN A 8 -1.28 2.77 -27.25
N LEU A 9 -0.84 1.51 -27.20
CA LEU A 9 -0.59 0.69 -28.39
C LEU A 9 -1.92 0.32 -29.08
N LYS A 10 -2.39 1.15 -30.02
CA LYS A 10 -3.69 0.98 -30.70
C LYS A 10 -3.61 0.21 -32.03
N ASN A 11 -2.63 0.50 -32.88
CA ASN A 11 -2.58 -0.05 -34.24
C ASN A 11 -1.48 -1.13 -34.42
N LYS A 12 -1.59 -1.93 -35.50
CA LYS A 12 -0.65 -3.03 -35.79
C LYS A 12 0.78 -2.55 -36.06
N LYS A 13 0.93 -1.38 -36.70
CA LYS A 13 2.24 -0.81 -37.08
C LYS A 13 3.04 -0.40 -35.86
N ASP A 14 2.42 0.30 -34.92
CA ASP A 14 3.03 0.75 -33.67
C ASP A 14 3.43 -0.44 -32.81
N ARG A 15 2.61 -1.49 -32.78
CA ARG A 15 2.94 -2.74 -32.08
C ARG A 15 4.16 -3.44 -32.70
N ALA A 16 4.22 -3.54 -34.03
CA ALA A 16 5.36 -4.13 -34.72
C ALA A 16 6.65 -3.33 -34.46
N ASN A 17 6.56 -1.99 -34.52
CA ASN A 17 7.67 -1.10 -34.25
C ASN A 17 8.17 -1.23 -32.80
N TYR A 18 7.26 -1.22 -31.82
CA TYR A 18 7.60 -1.42 -30.42
C TYR A 18 8.29 -2.76 -30.17
N ILE A 19 7.75 -3.86 -30.73
CA ILE A 19 8.34 -5.19 -30.58
C ILE A 19 9.75 -5.24 -31.20
N TYR A 20 9.94 -4.64 -32.38
CA TYR A 20 11.25 -4.55 -33.02
C TYR A 20 12.28 -3.88 -32.09
N HIS A 21 11.95 -2.70 -31.55
CA HIS A 21 12.84 -1.99 -30.63
C HIS A 21 13.04 -2.73 -29.31
N LEU A 22 12.00 -3.37 -28.76
CA LEU A 22 12.12 -4.16 -27.53
C LEU A 22 13.10 -5.31 -27.70
N LEU A 23 13.03 -6.04 -28.81
CA LEU A 23 13.96 -7.13 -29.10
C LEU A 23 15.39 -6.62 -29.30
N ASN A 24 15.56 -5.47 -29.96
CA ASN A 24 16.88 -4.87 -30.15
C ASN A 24 17.44 -4.26 -28.87
N ASP A 25 16.61 -3.77 -27.94
CA ASP A 25 17.03 -3.35 -26.61
C ASP A 25 17.60 -4.52 -25.81
N ILE A 26 16.92 -5.68 -25.82
CA ILE A 26 17.43 -6.89 -25.16
C ILE A 26 18.76 -7.33 -25.76
N LYS A 27 18.86 -7.38 -27.09
CA LYS A 27 20.12 -7.74 -27.78
C LYS A 27 21.25 -6.75 -27.46
N ALA A 28 20.94 -5.46 -27.39
CA ALA A 28 21.92 -4.45 -27.03
C ALA A 28 22.41 -4.65 -25.59
N LEU A 29 21.51 -5.02 -24.67
CA LEU A 29 21.89 -5.37 -23.29
C LEU A 29 22.77 -6.62 -23.22
N ASP A 30 22.44 -7.68 -23.97
CA ASP A 30 23.28 -8.89 -24.10
C ASP A 30 24.70 -8.50 -24.56
N LEU A 31 24.80 -7.73 -25.66
CA LEU A 31 26.09 -7.27 -26.18
C LEU A 31 26.85 -6.36 -25.20
N MET A 32 26.17 -5.49 -24.45
CA MET A 32 26.81 -4.65 -23.45
C MET A 32 27.39 -5.47 -22.30
N ILE A 33 26.71 -6.55 -21.88
CA ILE A 33 27.21 -7.47 -20.85
C ILE A 33 28.41 -8.26 -21.39
N GLU A 34 28.30 -8.86 -22.59
CA GLU A 34 29.37 -9.64 -23.23
C GLU A 34 30.64 -8.81 -23.47
N ARG A 35 30.50 -7.54 -23.86
CA ARG A 35 31.61 -6.61 -24.10
C ARG A 35 32.17 -5.97 -22.82
N GLY A 36 31.63 -6.30 -21.65
CA GLY A 36 32.07 -5.72 -20.37
C GLY A 36 31.82 -4.21 -20.27
N LEU A 37 30.78 -3.70 -20.92
CA LEU A 37 30.44 -2.26 -20.92
C LEU A 37 29.67 -1.85 -19.66
N ILE A 38 29.01 -2.81 -18.99
CA ILE A 38 28.28 -2.57 -17.73
C ILE A 38 29.28 -2.27 -16.61
N GLU A 39 28.99 -1.21 -15.84
CA GLU A 39 29.83 -0.80 -14.73
C GLU A 39 29.88 -1.85 -13.60
N GLU A 40 31.09 -2.27 -13.21
CA GLU A 40 31.30 -3.32 -12.20
C GLU A 40 31.77 -2.78 -10.83
N GLY A 41 32.66 -1.79 -10.80
CA GLY A 41 33.40 -1.39 -9.59
C GLY A 41 32.75 -0.34 -8.70
N SER A 42 31.75 0.38 -9.18
CA SER A 42 31.07 1.43 -8.41
C SER A 42 29.78 0.88 -7.81
N LEU A 43 29.76 0.65 -6.49
CA LEU A 43 28.51 0.35 -5.78
C LEU A 43 27.84 1.67 -5.40
N ARG A 44 26.55 1.76 -5.70
CA ARG A 44 25.73 2.92 -5.38
C ARG A 44 24.41 2.50 -4.80
N VAL A 45 23.86 3.39 -4.00
CA VAL A 45 22.58 3.24 -3.33
C VAL A 45 21.69 4.43 -3.68
N GLY A 46 20.39 4.19 -3.80
CA GLY A 46 19.38 5.23 -4.05
C GLY A 46 18.06 4.84 -3.41
N ALA A 47 17.13 5.78 -3.35
CA ALA A 47 15.78 5.52 -2.86
C ALA A 47 14.73 6.40 -3.56
N GLU A 48 13.51 5.89 -3.63
CA GLU A 48 12.31 6.64 -4.02
C GLU A 48 11.36 6.64 -2.80
N GLN A 49 10.86 7.81 -2.43
CA GLN A 49 9.98 8.02 -1.29
C GLN A 49 8.61 8.48 -1.75
N GLU A 50 7.58 7.67 -1.52
CA GLU A 50 6.19 8.11 -1.70
C GLU A 50 5.58 8.59 -0.37
N PHE A 51 4.70 9.59 -0.44
CA PHE A 51 4.05 10.16 0.74
C PHE A 51 2.59 10.56 0.47
N CYS A 52 1.82 10.71 1.54
CA CYS A 52 0.41 11.06 1.48
C CYS A 52 0.18 12.53 1.86
N LEU A 53 -0.78 13.15 1.21
CA LEU A 53 -1.27 14.50 1.49
C LEU A 53 -2.58 14.40 2.27
N VAL A 54 -2.68 15.12 3.38
CA VAL A 54 -3.92 15.23 4.16
C VAL A 54 -4.23 16.66 4.54
N ASN A 55 -5.51 16.98 4.72
CA ASN A 55 -5.94 18.29 5.21
C ASN A 55 -5.80 18.42 6.74
N GLU A 56 -6.28 19.53 7.29
CA GLU A 56 -6.28 19.82 8.73
C GLU A 56 -7.12 18.81 9.56
N GLN A 57 -8.07 18.12 8.92
CA GLN A 57 -8.88 17.05 9.51
C GLN A 57 -8.24 15.67 9.34
N PHE A 58 -7.01 15.61 8.82
CA PHE A 58 -6.24 14.40 8.54
C PHE A 58 -6.96 13.42 7.61
N LEU A 59 -7.77 13.94 6.70
CA LEU A 59 -8.37 13.20 5.60
C LEU A 59 -7.54 13.41 4.32
N PRO A 60 -7.55 12.46 3.37
CA PRO A 60 -6.82 12.59 2.11
C PRO A 60 -7.17 13.89 1.36
N GLU A 61 -6.15 14.59 0.85
CA GLU A 61 -6.31 15.89 0.18
C GLU A 61 -5.82 15.82 -1.28
N ASN A 62 -6.74 16.06 -2.23
CA ASN A 62 -6.52 15.89 -3.67
C ASN A 62 -5.85 17.12 -4.32
N LYS A 63 -4.63 17.45 -3.89
CA LYS A 63 -3.88 18.64 -4.33
C LYS A 63 -2.44 18.32 -4.76
N SER A 64 -2.16 17.11 -5.23
CA SER A 64 -0.79 16.70 -5.57
C SER A 64 -0.19 17.57 -6.69
N LEU A 65 -0.96 17.86 -7.74
CA LEU A 65 -0.50 18.73 -8.84
C LEU A 65 -0.24 20.16 -8.41
N GLU A 66 -1.16 20.75 -7.62
CA GLU A 66 -1.02 22.11 -7.09
C GLU A 66 0.21 22.25 -6.18
N LEU A 67 0.46 21.22 -5.35
CA LEU A 67 1.63 21.19 -4.48
C LEU A 67 2.91 20.96 -5.28
N LEU A 68 2.90 20.09 -6.28
CA LEU A 68 4.06 19.82 -7.14
C LEU A 68 4.50 21.09 -7.89
N GLU A 69 3.55 21.85 -8.42
CA GLU A 69 3.82 23.14 -9.07
C GLU A 69 4.41 24.16 -8.07
N ALA A 70 3.91 24.21 -6.84
CA ALA A 70 4.42 25.12 -5.81
C ALA A 70 5.84 24.74 -5.33
N ILE A 71 6.13 23.45 -5.18
CA ILE A 71 7.45 22.94 -4.81
C ILE A 71 8.49 23.27 -5.89
N ASN A 72 8.09 23.16 -7.17
CA ASN A 72 8.90 23.43 -8.35
C ASN A 72 10.31 22.82 -8.23
N ASP A 73 10.34 21.50 -8.02
CA ASP A 73 11.57 20.75 -7.82
C ASP A 73 11.50 19.41 -8.54
N ASP A 74 12.56 19.19 -9.28
CA ASP A 74 12.80 18.10 -10.19
C ASP A 74 12.90 16.73 -9.47
N HIS A 75 13.18 16.73 -8.16
CA HIS A 75 13.14 15.50 -7.36
C HIS A 75 11.72 14.96 -7.15
N PHE A 76 10.70 15.79 -7.34
CA PHE A 76 9.31 15.42 -7.08
C PHE A 76 8.59 14.99 -8.36
N THR A 77 7.71 14.00 -8.25
CA THR A 77 6.84 13.57 -9.33
C THR A 77 5.47 13.17 -8.79
N THR A 78 4.49 13.12 -9.67
CA THR A 78 3.14 12.66 -9.36
C THR A 78 3.10 11.15 -9.12
N GLU A 79 2.14 10.73 -8.31
CA GLU A 79 1.65 9.35 -8.23
C GLU A 79 0.23 9.21 -8.80
N ILE A 80 -0.29 7.98 -8.92
CA ILE A 80 -1.63 7.76 -9.50
C ILE A 80 -2.75 8.42 -8.69
N GLY A 81 -2.62 8.46 -7.35
CA GLY A 81 -3.52 9.18 -6.47
C GLY A 81 -3.21 10.67 -6.40
N ASN A 82 -4.22 11.52 -6.56
CA ASN A 82 -4.07 12.99 -6.45
C ASN A 82 -3.80 13.46 -4.99
N TYR A 83 -3.74 12.52 -4.05
CA TYR A 83 -3.32 12.72 -2.67
C TYR A 83 -1.95 12.08 -2.37
N ASN A 84 -1.19 11.69 -3.40
CA ASN A 84 0.16 11.14 -3.28
C ASN A 84 1.17 11.88 -4.16
N LEU A 85 2.41 11.91 -3.68
CA LEU A 85 3.58 12.40 -4.40
C LEU A 85 4.78 11.48 -4.11
N GLU A 86 5.76 11.51 -5.00
CA GLU A 86 7.01 10.76 -4.89
C GLU A 86 8.21 11.70 -4.93
N ILE A 87 9.23 11.42 -4.11
CA ILE A 87 10.57 12.03 -4.12
C ILE A 87 11.56 11.00 -4.64
N ASN A 88 12.32 11.34 -5.66
CA ASN A 88 13.45 10.54 -6.15
C ASN A 88 14.74 11.10 -5.53
N LEU A 89 15.44 10.34 -4.68
CA LEU A 89 16.73 10.78 -4.11
C LEU A 89 17.87 10.60 -5.12
N ASP A 90 18.92 11.40 -4.96
CA ASP A 90 20.14 11.23 -5.74
C ASP A 90 20.88 9.95 -5.35
N ALA A 91 21.42 9.25 -6.35
CA ALA A 91 22.27 8.09 -6.12
C ALA A 91 23.56 8.51 -5.40
N GLN A 92 23.91 7.79 -4.34
CA GLN A 92 25.14 7.99 -3.57
C GLN A 92 26.11 6.84 -3.79
N ASP A 93 27.41 7.13 -3.86
CA ASP A 93 28.45 6.10 -3.74
C ASP A 93 28.32 5.38 -2.39
N LEU A 94 28.31 4.05 -2.40
CA LEU A 94 28.11 3.24 -1.21
C LEU A 94 29.40 3.10 -0.39
N LYS A 95 29.76 4.18 0.31
CA LYS A 95 30.93 4.29 1.20
C LYS A 95 30.75 5.45 2.17
N GLY A 96 31.52 5.45 3.26
CA GLY A 96 31.56 6.59 4.18
C GLY A 96 30.20 6.87 4.85
N ASP A 97 29.75 8.12 4.72
CA ASP A 97 28.55 8.71 5.34
C ASP A 97 27.35 8.78 4.38
N CYS A 98 27.32 7.93 3.33
CA CYS A 98 26.29 8.01 2.28
C CYS A 98 24.85 7.91 2.82
N PHE A 99 24.60 7.13 3.87
CA PHE A 99 23.27 7.00 4.48
C PHE A 99 22.88 8.27 5.24
N SER A 100 23.81 8.89 5.98
CA SER A 100 23.61 10.21 6.57
C SER A 100 23.35 11.30 5.53
N LYS A 101 24.02 11.25 4.36
CA LYS A 101 23.72 12.16 3.24
C LYS A 101 22.32 11.96 2.69
N MET A 102 21.90 10.72 2.45
CA MET A 102 20.54 10.40 2.01
C MET A 102 19.49 10.84 3.03
N TYR A 103 19.75 10.64 4.33
CA TYR A 103 18.88 11.15 5.41
C TYR A 103 18.70 12.67 5.32
N ASN A 104 19.80 13.41 5.19
CA ASN A 104 19.76 14.87 5.13
C ASN A 104 19.07 15.37 3.85
N GLN A 105 19.30 14.72 2.71
CA GLN A 105 18.62 15.05 1.46
C GLN A 105 17.10 14.83 1.58
N LEU A 106 16.68 13.64 2.02
CA LEU A 106 15.26 13.33 2.17
C LEU A 106 14.58 14.27 3.18
N LYS A 107 15.25 14.56 4.30
CA LYS A 107 14.77 15.53 5.27
C LYS A 107 14.58 16.92 4.64
N SER A 108 15.58 17.43 3.92
CA SER A 108 15.50 18.75 3.28
C SER A 108 14.38 18.81 2.22
N LEU A 109 14.21 17.75 1.43
CA LEU A 109 13.14 17.68 0.43
C LEU A 109 11.76 17.64 1.10
N LEU A 110 11.57 16.82 2.14
CA LEU A 110 10.31 16.79 2.89
C LEU A 110 10.02 18.11 3.64
N GLU A 111 11.04 18.79 4.16
CA GLU A 111 10.90 20.12 4.76
C GLU A 111 10.46 21.15 3.70
N LYS A 112 11.10 21.18 2.53
CA LYS A 112 10.69 22.02 1.40
C LYS A 112 9.24 21.77 0.98
N ALA A 113 8.85 20.50 0.85
CA ALA A 113 7.48 20.13 0.52
C ALA A 113 6.50 20.53 1.64
N GLY A 114 6.89 20.36 2.90
CA GLY A 114 6.12 20.74 4.07
C GLY A 114 5.87 22.25 4.17
N GLU A 115 6.87 23.07 3.84
CA GLU A 115 6.75 24.53 3.79
C GLU A 115 5.68 24.96 2.77
N GLU A 116 5.74 24.45 1.54
CA GLU A 116 4.72 24.76 0.53
C GLU A 116 3.35 24.15 0.83
N ALA A 117 3.31 22.94 1.39
CA ALA A 117 2.08 22.27 1.82
C ALA A 117 1.36 23.06 2.92
N SER A 118 2.10 23.57 3.91
CA SER A 118 1.53 24.32 5.04
C SER A 118 0.79 25.58 4.61
N LYS A 119 1.30 26.29 3.59
CA LYS A 119 0.64 27.47 2.99
C LYS A 119 -0.72 27.15 2.37
N LYS A 120 -0.97 25.88 2.06
CA LYS A 120 -2.19 25.36 1.43
C LYS A 120 -3.08 24.58 2.41
N GLY A 121 -2.74 24.54 3.70
CA GLY A 121 -3.47 23.76 4.71
C GLY A 121 -3.27 22.24 4.56
N ILE A 122 -2.16 21.81 3.97
CA ILE A 122 -1.82 20.41 3.70
C ILE A 122 -0.75 19.95 4.68
N ASN A 123 -0.93 18.75 5.21
CA ASN A 123 0.05 18.01 6.01
C ASN A 123 0.57 16.81 5.22
N ILE A 124 1.87 16.54 5.34
CA ILE A 124 2.53 15.39 4.71
C ILE A 124 2.67 14.25 5.74
N ILE A 125 2.30 13.04 5.33
CA ILE A 125 2.38 11.84 6.18
C ILE A 125 3.11 10.71 5.45
N LEU A 126 4.04 10.07 6.16
CA LEU A 126 4.74 8.86 5.72
C LEU A 126 4.06 7.62 6.28
N THR A 127 3.54 6.75 5.43
CA THR A 127 2.83 5.52 5.81
C THR A 127 2.72 4.60 4.61
N GLY A 128 2.49 3.30 4.79
CA GLY A 128 2.27 2.41 3.64
C GLY A 128 0.85 2.53 3.07
N ILE A 129 -0.15 2.57 3.95
CA ILE A 129 -1.53 2.92 3.60
C ILE A 129 -1.97 3.97 4.60
N LEU A 130 -2.56 5.06 4.11
CA LEU A 130 -3.05 6.13 4.97
C LEU A 130 -4.26 5.63 5.79
N PRO A 131 -4.20 5.60 7.13
CA PRO A 131 -5.27 5.01 7.93
C PRO A 131 -6.62 5.67 7.72
N SER A 132 -6.67 6.98 7.46
CA SER A 132 -7.90 7.74 7.22
C SER A 132 -8.49 7.60 5.82
N LEU A 133 -7.90 6.79 4.94
CA LEU A 133 -8.47 6.50 3.62
C LEU A 133 -9.84 5.83 3.74
N THR A 134 -10.76 6.25 2.86
CA THR A 134 -12.07 5.63 2.70
C THR A 134 -12.23 5.10 1.28
N VAL A 135 -13.25 4.25 1.07
CA VAL A 135 -13.54 3.69 -0.26
C VAL A 135 -13.74 4.80 -1.31
N LYS A 136 -14.34 5.94 -0.94
CA LYS A 136 -14.54 7.08 -1.85
C LYS A 136 -13.24 7.68 -2.40
N ASN A 137 -12.13 7.49 -1.70
CA ASN A 137 -10.82 7.98 -2.15
C ASN A 137 -10.21 7.08 -3.23
N ALA A 138 -10.70 5.84 -3.37
CA ALA A 138 -10.28 4.92 -4.42
C ALA A 138 -11.12 5.04 -5.71
N ASP A 139 -11.94 6.09 -5.83
CA ASP A 139 -12.70 6.38 -7.05
C ASP A 139 -11.82 7.12 -8.09
N GLU A 140 -12.12 6.94 -9.38
CA GLU A 140 -11.40 7.55 -10.51
C GLU A 140 -11.32 9.09 -10.44
N GLN A 141 -12.29 9.75 -9.79
CA GLN A 141 -12.29 11.20 -9.57
C GLN A 141 -11.13 11.71 -8.71
N ASN A 142 -10.47 10.83 -7.95
CA ASN A 142 -9.29 11.18 -7.15
C ASN A 142 -7.98 10.82 -7.86
N MET A 143 -8.04 10.37 -9.12
CA MET A 143 -6.85 10.08 -9.92
C MET A 143 -6.16 11.39 -10.31
N THR A 144 -4.83 11.40 -10.28
CA THR A 144 -4.05 12.53 -10.76
C THR A 144 -4.33 12.76 -12.25
N GLU A 145 -4.62 14.02 -12.62
CA GLU A 145 -4.97 14.43 -13.99
C GLU A 145 -3.76 14.45 -14.94
N VAL A 146 -3.14 13.29 -15.18
CA VAL A 146 -2.01 13.10 -16.12
C VAL A 146 -2.36 12.02 -17.14
N GLU A 147 -2.08 12.27 -18.42
CA GLU A 147 -2.44 11.39 -19.56
C GLU A 147 -1.99 9.94 -19.34
N ARG A 148 -0.80 9.73 -18.78
CA ARG A 148 -0.23 8.39 -18.53
C ARG A 148 -1.13 7.51 -17.65
N TYR A 149 -1.76 8.08 -16.62
CA TYR A 149 -2.61 7.34 -15.69
C TYR A 149 -3.96 7.02 -16.33
N ALA A 150 -4.53 7.96 -17.08
CA ALA A 150 -5.71 7.71 -17.91
C ALA A 150 -5.46 6.60 -18.94
N VAL A 151 -4.30 6.60 -19.61
CA VAL A 151 -3.91 5.53 -20.55
C VAL A 151 -3.78 4.18 -19.84
N LEU A 152 -3.17 4.14 -18.67
CA LEU A 152 -3.03 2.92 -17.87
C LEU A 152 -4.40 2.38 -17.43
N ASN A 153 -5.25 3.22 -16.86
CA ASN A 153 -6.61 2.86 -16.42
C ASN A 153 -7.42 2.28 -17.59
N ASN A 154 -7.45 2.97 -18.74
CA ASN A 154 -8.15 2.51 -19.93
C ASN A 154 -7.57 1.21 -20.51
N ALA A 155 -6.24 1.06 -20.51
CA ALA A 155 -5.59 -0.17 -20.97
C ALA A 155 -5.93 -1.37 -20.09
N LEU A 156 -5.96 -1.21 -18.76
CA LEU A 156 -6.31 -2.27 -17.83
C LEU A 156 -7.81 -2.60 -17.88
N LYS A 157 -8.69 -1.59 -17.90
CA LYS A 157 -10.15 -1.76 -18.07
C LYS A 157 -10.49 -2.52 -19.36
N SER A 158 -9.90 -2.14 -20.51
CA SER A 158 -10.18 -2.78 -21.81
C SER A 158 -9.74 -4.25 -21.90
N HIS A 159 -8.76 -4.68 -21.11
CA HIS A 159 -8.32 -6.07 -21.10
C HIS A 159 -9.14 -6.97 -20.16
N ARG A 160 -9.95 -6.37 -19.27
CA ARG A 160 -10.74 -7.10 -18.27
C ARG A 160 -12.23 -7.04 -18.66
N ARG A 161 -12.92 -8.18 -18.64
CA ARG A 161 -14.37 -8.26 -18.93
C ARG A 161 -15.27 -8.02 -17.70
N GLN A 162 -14.68 -7.83 -16.51
CA GLN A 162 -15.36 -7.78 -15.21
C GLN A 162 -14.62 -6.82 -14.25
N ASN A 163 -15.31 -6.33 -13.22
CA ASN A 163 -14.74 -5.51 -12.13
C ASN A 163 -13.58 -6.22 -11.41
N PHE A 164 -12.70 -5.43 -10.78
CA PHE A 164 -11.70 -5.88 -9.80
C PHE A 164 -12.41 -6.41 -8.57
N ASP A 165 -12.15 -7.69 -8.26
CA ASP A 165 -12.67 -8.37 -7.08
C ASP A 165 -11.53 -8.43 -6.06
N ILE A 166 -11.68 -7.66 -4.99
CA ILE A 166 -10.73 -7.57 -3.89
C ILE A 166 -11.29 -8.36 -2.72
N HIS A 167 -10.60 -9.42 -2.36
CA HIS A 167 -10.87 -10.23 -1.18
C HIS A 167 -9.61 -10.31 -0.33
N ILE A 168 -9.59 -9.56 0.77
CA ILE A 168 -8.48 -9.56 1.72
C ILE A 168 -9.01 -9.95 3.09
N LYS A 169 -8.47 -11.05 3.62
CA LYS A 169 -8.82 -11.58 4.93
C LYS A 169 -7.67 -11.38 5.92
N GLY A 170 -7.91 -10.58 6.95
CA GLY A 170 -7.03 -10.39 8.11
C GLY A 170 -7.77 -10.67 9.41
N VAL A 171 -7.67 -9.75 10.38
CA VAL A 171 -8.50 -9.79 11.61
C VAL A 171 -9.94 -9.46 11.26
N ASP A 172 -10.11 -8.41 10.46
CA ASP A 172 -11.32 -8.11 9.73
C ASP A 172 -11.26 -8.70 8.30
N GLU A 173 -12.32 -8.49 7.53
CA GLU A 173 -12.42 -8.93 6.13
C GLU A 173 -12.88 -7.78 5.23
N LEU A 174 -12.20 -7.62 4.10
CA LEU A 174 -12.58 -6.68 3.06
C LEU A 174 -12.97 -7.43 1.79
N ASN A 175 -14.22 -7.21 1.37
CA ASN A 175 -14.77 -7.63 0.09
C ASN A 175 -15.18 -6.37 -0.67
N LEU A 176 -14.55 -6.10 -1.81
CA LEU A 176 -14.81 -4.91 -2.61
C LEU A 176 -14.82 -5.25 -4.09
N LEU A 177 -15.86 -4.82 -4.79
CA LEU A 177 -15.86 -4.72 -6.23
C LEU A 177 -15.48 -3.29 -6.61
N SER A 178 -14.40 -3.14 -7.37
CA SER A 178 -13.97 -1.84 -7.92
C SER A 178 -13.86 -1.94 -9.44
N ASP A 179 -14.21 -0.88 -10.15
CA ASP A 179 -14.01 -0.78 -11.60
C ASP A 179 -12.75 0.01 -11.96
N SER A 180 -12.01 0.52 -10.97
CA SER A 180 -10.89 1.44 -11.16
C SER A 180 -9.57 0.86 -10.66
N VAL A 181 -8.48 1.25 -11.32
CA VAL A 181 -7.11 0.94 -10.89
C VAL A 181 -6.67 1.77 -9.67
N MET A 182 -7.49 2.73 -9.24
CA MET A 182 -7.20 3.66 -8.13
C MET A 182 -6.98 3.01 -6.77
N LEU A 183 -7.30 1.72 -6.63
CA LEU A 183 -6.85 0.93 -5.47
C LEU A 183 -5.32 0.83 -5.38
N GLU A 184 -4.60 0.99 -6.49
CA GLU A 184 -3.15 1.19 -6.50
C GLU A 184 -2.78 2.46 -5.72
N GLY A 185 -3.50 3.56 -5.93
CA GLY A 185 -3.27 4.84 -5.26
C GLY A 185 -3.54 4.80 -3.75
N CYS A 186 -3.97 3.69 -3.17
CA CYS A 186 -4.00 3.54 -1.72
C CYS A 186 -2.61 3.22 -1.12
N ASN A 187 -1.65 2.81 -1.95
CA ASN A 187 -0.35 2.29 -1.54
C ASN A 187 0.73 3.36 -1.69
N THR A 188 1.55 3.52 -0.67
CA THR A 188 2.78 4.31 -0.71
C THR A 188 3.99 3.50 -0.25
N SER A 189 5.13 3.66 -0.91
CA SER A 189 6.33 2.85 -0.72
C SER A 189 7.60 3.66 -0.46
N PHE A 190 8.60 3.00 0.13
CA PHE A 190 9.98 3.47 0.18
C PHE A 190 10.83 2.49 -0.63
N GLN A 191 11.01 2.78 -1.92
CA GLN A 191 11.66 1.88 -2.85
C GLN A 191 13.17 2.05 -2.71
N MET A 192 13.89 0.94 -2.54
CA MET A 192 15.32 0.95 -2.22
C MET A 192 16.11 0.39 -3.40
N HIS A 193 17.17 1.08 -3.82
CA HIS A 193 17.97 0.66 -4.97
C HIS A 193 19.40 0.33 -4.54
N LEU A 194 19.92 -0.79 -5.04
CA LEU A 194 21.30 -1.18 -4.88
C LEU A 194 21.88 -1.54 -6.26
N GLN A 195 22.90 -0.81 -6.69
CA GLN A 195 23.69 -1.18 -7.86
C GLN A 195 24.47 -2.47 -7.58
N VAL A 196 24.44 -3.42 -8.50
CA VAL A 196 25.09 -4.72 -8.38
C VAL A 196 25.88 -5.02 -9.64
N GLY A 197 27.12 -5.52 -9.48
CA GLY A 197 27.96 -5.89 -10.61
C GLY A 197 27.41 -7.07 -11.42
N PRO A 198 27.71 -7.13 -12.73
CA PRO A 198 27.12 -8.12 -13.64
C PRO A 198 27.53 -9.58 -13.33
N ASN A 199 28.75 -9.80 -12.83
CA ASN A 199 29.33 -11.15 -12.68
C ASN A 199 28.57 -12.06 -11.69
N ASN A 200 27.98 -11.49 -10.62
CA ASN A 200 27.24 -12.25 -9.61
C ASN A 200 25.77 -11.80 -9.51
N PHE A 201 25.24 -11.20 -10.59
CA PHE A 201 23.94 -10.53 -10.53
C PHE A 201 22.79 -11.49 -10.20
N ILE A 202 22.74 -12.66 -10.84
CA ILE A 202 21.67 -13.65 -10.63
C ILE A 202 21.67 -14.18 -9.19
N ASP A 203 22.85 -14.51 -8.66
CA ASP A 203 22.99 -14.97 -7.28
C ASP A 203 22.59 -13.89 -6.26
N ASN A 204 22.96 -12.63 -6.52
CA ASN A 204 22.53 -11.49 -5.69
C ASN A 204 21.03 -11.21 -5.81
N TYR A 205 20.44 -11.37 -7.00
CA TYR A 205 19.00 -11.22 -7.20
C TYR A 205 18.22 -12.31 -6.47
N ASN A 206 18.64 -13.58 -6.57
CA ASN A 206 18.05 -14.67 -5.82
C ASN A 206 18.21 -14.46 -4.31
N TRP A 207 19.36 -13.94 -3.86
CA TRP A 207 19.55 -13.56 -2.46
C TRP A 207 18.59 -12.46 -2.00
N ALA A 208 18.37 -11.42 -2.82
CA ALA A 208 17.39 -10.37 -2.53
C ALA A 208 15.98 -10.95 -2.33
N GLN A 209 15.60 -11.95 -3.14
CA GLN A 209 14.34 -12.66 -2.96
C GLN A 209 14.30 -13.45 -1.64
N ALA A 210 15.35 -14.19 -1.31
CA ALA A 210 15.45 -14.98 -0.07
C ALA A 210 15.22 -14.15 1.19
N ILE A 211 15.87 -12.99 1.27
CA ILE A 211 15.81 -12.11 2.45
C ILE A 211 14.53 -11.26 2.51
N SER A 212 13.68 -11.31 1.49
CA SER A 212 12.53 -10.41 1.38
C SER A 212 11.53 -10.57 2.52
N GLY A 213 11.19 -11.81 2.89
CA GLY A 213 10.30 -12.08 4.02
C GLY A 213 10.86 -11.57 5.36
N PRO A 214 12.06 -12.01 5.77
CA PRO A 214 12.68 -11.57 7.02
C PRO A 214 12.91 -10.06 7.12
N ILE A 215 13.19 -9.37 6.01
CA ILE A 215 13.31 -7.91 6.02
C ILE A 215 11.94 -7.26 6.15
N LEU A 216 10.95 -7.73 5.39
CA LEU A 216 9.60 -7.18 5.43
C LEU A 216 8.97 -7.28 6.82
N SER A 217 9.17 -8.38 7.55
CA SER A 217 8.57 -8.56 8.88
C SER A 217 8.97 -7.47 9.89
N ALA A 218 10.19 -6.92 9.79
CA ALA A 218 10.64 -5.78 10.60
C ALA A 218 10.20 -4.41 10.08
N CYS A 219 9.72 -4.34 8.84
CA CYS A 219 9.45 -3.07 8.15
C CYS A 219 7.97 -2.80 7.91
N THR A 220 7.05 -3.71 8.28
CA THR A 220 5.61 -3.56 8.00
C THR A 220 5.04 -2.26 8.57
N ASN A 221 4.23 -1.54 7.78
CA ASN A 221 3.64 -0.25 8.14
C ASN A 221 2.29 0.06 7.43
N SER A 222 1.51 -0.96 7.08
CA SER A 222 0.20 -0.75 6.41
C SER A 222 -0.89 -1.74 6.85
N PRO A 223 -1.29 -1.78 8.13
CA PRO A 223 -2.20 -2.81 8.61
C PRO A 223 -3.69 -2.50 8.42
N LEU A 224 -4.02 -1.26 8.06
CA LEU A 224 -5.40 -0.79 7.93
C LEU A 224 -5.70 -0.41 6.48
N LEU A 225 -6.90 -0.74 6.01
CA LEU A 225 -7.45 -0.28 4.74
C LEU A 225 -8.96 -0.06 4.91
N PHE A 226 -9.43 1.16 4.65
CA PHE A 226 -10.85 1.55 4.78
C PHE A 226 -11.46 1.22 6.16
N GLY A 227 -10.64 1.30 7.21
CA GLY A 227 -11.04 0.99 8.60
C GLY A 227 -11.10 -0.48 8.97
N GLN A 228 -10.68 -1.37 8.06
CA GLN A 228 -10.53 -2.80 8.34
C GLN A 228 -9.09 -3.11 8.75
N GLU A 229 -8.92 -3.87 9.83
CA GLU A 229 -7.63 -4.43 10.23
C GLU A 229 -7.31 -5.70 9.45
N LEU A 230 -6.40 -5.61 8.48
CA LEU A 230 -6.13 -6.66 7.52
C LEU A 230 -4.78 -7.36 7.77
N TRP A 231 -3.86 -7.31 6.81
CA TRP A 231 -2.51 -7.91 6.94
C TRP A 231 -1.56 -6.88 7.55
N MET A 232 -0.53 -7.30 8.27
CA MET A 232 0.48 -6.36 8.79
C MET A 232 1.09 -5.49 7.67
N GLU A 233 1.20 -6.02 6.46
CA GLU A 233 1.50 -5.28 5.24
C GLU A 233 0.42 -5.52 4.16
N THR A 234 -0.73 -4.87 4.32
CA THR A 234 -1.88 -4.98 3.40
C THR A 234 -1.56 -4.57 1.96
N ARG A 235 -0.58 -3.67 1.73
CA ARG A 235 -0.19 -3.27 0.37
C ARG A 235 0.15 -4.46 -0.52
N ILE A 236 0.79 -5.51 0.04
CA ILE A 236 1.16 -6.70 -0.73
C ILE A 236 -0.08 -7.39 -1.31
N ALA A 237 -1.13 -7.56 -0.50
CA ALA A 237 -2.37 -8.16 -0.94
C ALA A 237 -3.15 -7.22 -1.88
N LEU A 238 -3.29 -5.95 -1.51
CA LEU A 238 -4.04 -4.97 -2.27
C LEU A 238 -3.46 -4.76 -3.67
N PHE A 239 -2.15 -4.57 -3.78
CA PHE A 239 -1.52 -4.33 -5.07
C PHE A 239 -1.58 -5.58 -5.97
N THR A 240 -1.38 -6.77 -5.38
CA THR A 240 -1.47 -8.04 -6.13
C THR A 240 -2.84 -8.24 -6.79
N GLN A 241 -3.93 -7.83 -6.12
CA GLN A 241 -5.31 -8.01 -6.59
C GLN A 241 -5.81 -6.84 -7.46
N SER A 242 -5.40 -5.60 -7.18
CA SER A 242 -5.88 -4.38 -7.85
C SER A 242 -5.40 -4.21 -9.29
N VAL A 243 -4.26 -4.79 -9.66
CA VAL A 243 -3.77 -4.78 -11.06
C VAL A 243 -3.79 -6.16 -11.71
N ASP A 244 -4.48 -7.11 -11.10
CA ASP A 244 -4.66 -8.43 -11.68
C ASP A 244 -5.58 -8.34 -12.90
N THR A 245 -5.05 -8.60 -14.09
CA THR A 245 -5.84 -8.59 -15.33
C THR A 245 -6.46 -9.95 -15.65
N ARG A 246 -6.26 -10.97 -14.81
CA ARG A 246 -6.81 -12.32 -15.05
C ARG A 246 -8.32 -12.28 -14.83
N ALA A 247 -9.07 -12.86 -15.78
CA ALA A 247 -10.48 -13.11 -15.57
C ALA A 247 -10.62 -14.28 -14.57
N ASN A 248 -11.53 -14.16 -13.59
CA ASN A 248 -11.94 -15.26 -12.73
C ASN A 248 -12.66 -16.32 -13.60
N SER A 249 -11.90 -17.12 -14.32
CA SER A 249 -12.40 -18.29 -15.04
C SER A 249 -11.93 -19.54 -14.32
N PHE A 250 -12.83 -20.49 -14.09
CA PHE A 250 -12.57 -21.88 -13.64
C PHE A 250 -11.61 -22.68 -14.55
N LEU A 251 -10.96 -22.04 -15.52
CA LEU A 251 -9.96 -22.62 -16.38
C LEU A 251 -8.61 -22.60 -15.65
N LEU A 252 -7.93 -23.76 -15.61
CA LEU A 252 -6.55 -23.96 -15.14
C LEU A 252 -5.56 -23.16 -16.02
N ASN A 253 -5.65 -21.83 -15.97
CA ASN A 253 -4.76 -20.93 -16.68
C ASN A 253 -3.83 -20.30 -15.65
N GLU A 254 -2.70 -20.95 -15.38
CA GLU A 254 -1.68 -20.55 -14.39
C GLU A 254 -0.89 -19.29 -14.78
N LYS A 255 -1.52 -18.33 -15.46
CA LYS A 255 -0.91 -17.05 -15.78
C LYS A 255 -0.52 -16.32 -14.49
N GLN A 256 0.71 -15.82 -14.49
CA GLN A 256 1.26 -15.01 -13.40
C GLN A 256 0.64 -13.60 -13.42
N SER A 257 0.44 -13.00 -12.25
CA SER A 257 0.06 -11.59 -12.13
C SER A 257 1.25 -10.68 -12.45
N ARG A 258 0.99 -9.46 -12.94
CA ARG A 258 2.03 -8.45 -13.19
C ARG A 258 2.71 -8.01 -11.90
N VAL A 259 1.96 -7.96 -10.80
CA VAL A 259 2.51 -7.84 -9.45
C VAL A 259 2.83 -9.24 -8.96
N SER A 260 4.10 -9.52 -8.68
CA SER A 260 4.47 -10.86 -8.25
C SER A 260 5.76 -10.91 -7.44
N PHE A 261 5.84 -11.92 -6.58
CA PHE A 261 7.10 -12.31 -5.94
C PHE A 261 7.99 -13.15 -6.89
N GLY A 262 7.37 -13.80 -7.88
CA GLY A 262 7.98 -14.83 -8.71
C GLY A 262 7.43 -16.23 -8.39
N ASN A 263 7.85 -17.21 -9.18
CA ASN A 263 7.41 -18.62 -9.08
C ASN A 263 8.57 -19.63 -9.09
N ARG A 264 9.81 -19.17 -9.31
CA ARG A 264 11.03 -19.97 -9.36
C ARG A 264 12.25 -19.08 -9.15
N TRP A 265 13.36 -19.71 -8.80
CA TRP A 265 14.67 -19.06 -8.85
C TRP A 265 15.00 -18.59 -10.27
N GLN A 266 15.74 -17.49 -10.36
CA GLN A 266 16.29 -17.03 -11.63
C GLN A 266 17.57 -17.79 -11.94
N THR A 267 17.76 -18.15 -13.20
CA THR A 267 18.93 -18.86 -13.72
C THR A 267 19.34 -18.26 -15.05
N GLY A 268 20.54 -18.60 -15.53
CA GLY A 268 21.06 -18.09 -16.81
C GLY A 268 21.65 -16.69 -16.70
N SER A 269 21.33 -15.83 -17.66
CA SER A 269 21.85 -14.47 -17.79
C SER A 269 20.89 -13.42 -17.23
N ILE A 270 21.40 -12.20 -17.02
CA ILE A 270 20.60 -11.06 -16.54
C ILE A 270 19.45 -10.75 -17.49
N THR A 271 19.66 -10.90 -18.79
CA THR A 271 18.62 -10.65 -19.79
C THR A 271 17.52 -11.69 -19.79
N ASP A 272 17.76 -12.90 -19.25
CA ASP A 272 16.73 -13.94 -19.12
C ASP A 272 15.60 -13.52 -18.18
N ILE A 273 15.89 -12.69 -17.17
CA ILE A 273 14.86 -12.09 -16.30
C ILE A 273 13.92 -11.20 -17.13
N PHE A 274 14.47 -10.37 -18.00
CA PHE A 274 13.69 -9.52 -18.91
C PHE A 274 12.94 -10.34 -19.96
N LYS A 275 13.61 -11.34 -20.57
CA LYS A 275 13.02 -12.24 -21.57
C LYS A 275 11.82 -13.01 -21.00
N ASP A 276 11.92 -13.52 -19.77
CA ASP A 276 10.82 -14.19 -19.06
C ASP A 276 9.62 -13.25 -18.89
N ASN A 277 9.84 -12.03 -18.38
CA ASN A 277 8.78 -11.03 -18.24
C ASN A 277 8.12 -10.65 -19.59
N ILE A 278 8.92 -10.46 -20.64
CA ILE A 278 8.42 -10.09 -21.98
C ILE A 278 7.61 -11.23 -22.60
N SER A 279 8.00 -12.48 -22.37
CA SER A 279 7.27 -13.66 -22.84
C SER A 279 5.89 -13.82 -22.17
N ARG A 280 5.76 -13.38 -20.91
CA ARG A 280 4.54 -13.50 -20.09
C ARG A 280 3.59 -12.33 -20.28
N PHE A 281 4.12 -11.12 -20.39
CA PHE A 281 3.33 -9.89 -20.30
C PHE A 281 3.43 -9.07 -21.58
N ARG A 282 2.30 -8.89 -22.27
CA ARG A 282 2.23 -7.99 -23.42
C ARG A 282 2.35 -6.53 -22.97
N SER A 283 3.10 -5.70 -23.70
CA SER A 283 3.08 -4.26 -23.42
C SER A 283 1.73 -3.64 -23.81
N PHE A 284 1.29 -2.66 -23.02
CA PHE A 284 0.09 -1.85 -23.29
C PHE A 284 0.43 -0.48 -23.88
N MET A 285 1.70 -0.08 -23.78
CA MET A 285 2.15 1.30 -23.92
C MET A 285 3.40 1.37 -24.81
N THR A 286 3.54 2.48 -25.54
CA THR A 286 4.73 2.80 -26.35
C THR A 286 5.00 4.31 -26.31
N THR A 287 6.11 4.74 -26.89
CA THR A 287 6.43 6.15 -27.14
C THR A 287 6.55 6.41 -28.64
N GLY A 288 6.35 7.67 -29.06
CA GLY A 288 6.37 8.05 -30.47
C GLY A 288 7.73 7.96 -31.17
N PHE A 289 8.84 7.90 -30.42
CA PHE A 289 10.19 7.81 -31.01
C PHE A 289 11.15 6.96 -30.16
N ILE A 290 11.56 5.82 -30.71
CA ILE A 290 12.55 4.93 -30.14
C ILE A 290 13.67 4.79 -31.18
N LYS A 291 14.90 5.20 -30.83
CA LYS A 291 16.07 4.96 -31.67
C LYS A 291 16.46 3.48 -31.58
N ASP A 292 17.06 2.94 -32.63
CA ASP A 292 17.55 1.58 -32.60
C ASP A 292 18.79 1.44 -31.70
N SER A 293 18.68 0.66 -30.63
CA SER A 293 19.72 0.49 -29.63
C SER A 293 20.96 -0.25 -30.16
N ILE A 294 20.82 -1.10 -31.17
CA ILE A 294 21.95 -1.81 -31.80
C ILE A 294 22.75 -0.84 -32.68
N GLU A 295 22.07 -0.01 -33.48
CA GLU A 295 22.73 1.03 -34.26
C GLU A 295 23.44 2.07 -33.39
N MET A 296 22.86 2.43 -32.23
CA MET A 296 23.52 3.30 -31.25
C MET A 296 24.79 2.65 -30.73
N LEU A 297 24.72 1.38 -30.30
CA LEU A 297 25.87 0.65 -29.79
C LEU A 297 26.98 0.48 -30.84
N ASN A 298 26.61 0.24 -32.10
CA ASN A 298 27.57 0.17 -33.22
C ASN A 298 28.26 1.51 -33.51
N ARG A 299 27.63 2.64 -33.16
CA ARG A 299 28.22 3.99 -33.22
C ARG A 299 29.04 4.35 -31.97
N GLY A 300 29.15 3.44 -30.99
CA GLY A 300 29.81 3.71 -29.71
C GLY A 300 28.97 4.51 -28.72
N GLU A 301 27.67 4.70 -29.00
CA GLU A 301 26.74 5.36 -28.07
C GLU A 301 26.15 4.34 -27.08
N VAL A 302 25.89 4.76 -25.83
CA VAL A 302 25.22 3.92 -24.83
C VAL A 302 23.71 4.09 -24.94
N PRO A 303 22.95 3.06 -25.34
CA PRO A 303 21.51 3.17 -25.53
C PRO A 303 20.76 3.23 -24.20
N LYS A 304 19.70 4.05 -24.10
CA LYS A 304 18.85 4.12 -22.89
C LYS A 304 17.86 2.95 -22.75
N LEU A 305 17.82 2.03 -23.71
CA LEU A 305 16.92 0.86 -23.76
C LEU A 305 15.44 1.23 -23.49
N ARG A 306 14.91 2.19 -24.26
CA ARG A 306 13.62 2.83 -23.97
C ARG A 306 12.44 1.86 -24.05
N ALA A 307 12.41 0.97 -25.05
CA ALA A 307 11.31 0.01 -25.20
C ALA A 307 11.32 -1.00 -24.04
N LEU A 308 12.51 -1.47 -23.65
CA LEU A 308 12.68 -2.33 -22.48
C LEU A 308 12.27 -1.62 -21.20
N GLY A 309 12.66 -0.36 -21.01
CA GLY A 309 12.28 0.46 -19.86
C GLY A 309 10.76 0.63 -19.75
N ILE A 310 10.07 0.91 -20.86
CA ILE A 310 8.60 0.99 -20.90
C ILE A 310 8.00 -0.36 -20.51
N HIS A 311 8.45 -1.49 -21.07
CA HIS A 311 7.95 -2.80 -20.68
C HIS A 311 8.10 -3.04 -19.18
N ASN A 312 9.32 -2.82 -18.66
CA ASN A 312 9.67 -3.04 -17.25
C ASN A 312 8.91 -2.11 -16.28
N SER A 313 8.44 -0.96 -16.76
CA SER A 313 7.56 -0.06 -16.00
C SER A 313 6.12 -0.58 -15.85
N THR A 314 5.72 -1.60 -16.62
CA THR A 314 4.36 -2.20 -16.59
C THR A 314 4.32 -3.59 -15.95
N VAL A 315 5.45 -4.04 -15.42
CA VAL A 315 5.60 -5.30 -14.70
C VAL A 315 6.17 -4.95 -13.33
N TYR A 316 5.52 -5.42 -12.28
CA TYR A 316 5.72 -4.91 -10.92
C TYR A 316 6.21 -6.05 -9.98
N PRO A 317 7.38 -6.68 -10.26
CA PRO A 317 7.91 -7.67 -9.34
C PRO A 317 8.42 -6.97 -8.07
N TRP A 318 8.27 -7.61 -6.90
CA TRP A 318 8.65 -7.01 -5.61
C TRP A 318 10.14 -6.69 -5.47
N ASN A 319 11.00 -7.50 -6.11
CA ASN A 319 12.36 -7.13 -6.45
C ASN A 319 12.44 -7.00 -7.96
N ARG A 320 12.92 -5.86 -8.46
CA ARG A 320 12.96 -5.55 -9.90
C ARG A 320 14.39 -5.34 -10.37
N VAL A 321 14.72 -5.91 -11.52
CA VAL A 321 15.97 -5.61 -12.23
C VAL A 321 15.78 -4.34 -13.01
N CYS A 322 16.68 -3.38 -12.80
CA CYS A 322 16.62 -2.09 -13.47
C CYS A 322 17.93 -1.81 -14.21
N TYR A 323 17.80 -1.43 -15.47
CA TYR A 323 18.87 -0.85 -16.26
C TYR A 323 18.86 0.68 -16.09
N GLY A 324 20.04 1.28 -16.04
CA GLY A 324 20.22 2.73 -16.00
C GLY A 324 21.47 3.15 -16.74
N VAL A 325 21.55 4.44 -17.07
CA VAL A 325 22.76 5.07 -17.60
C VAL A 325 23.06 6.27 -16.72
N MET A 326 24.24 6.30 -16.12
CA MET A 326 24.70 7.39 -15.27
C MET A 326 26.13 7.78 -15.66
N ASP A 327 26.38 9.07 -15.79
CA ASP A 327 27.65 9.62 -16.30
C ASP A 327 28.12 8.95 -17.60
N GLY A 328 27.16 8.64 -18.48
CA GLY A 328 27.40 7.95 -19.76
C GLY A 328 27.73 6.46 -19.64
N LYS A 329 27.73 5.88 -18.43
CA LYS A 329 28.02 4.46 -18.19
C LYS A 329 26.74 3.66 -17.91
N PRO A 330 26.55 2.51 -18.57
CA PRO A 330 25.43 1.64 -18.28
C PRO A 330 25.64 0.90 -16.96
N ASN A 331 24.60 0.79 -16.16
CA ASN A 331 24.61 0.10 -14.87
C ASN A 331 23.36 -0.75 -14.68
N LEU A 332 23.48 -1.70 -13.75
CA LEU A 332 22.40 -2.58 -13.33
C LEU A 332 22.17 -2.45 -11.82
N ARG A 333 20.91 -2.42 -11.43
CA ARG A 333 20.52 -2.35 -10.02
C ARG A 333 19.36 -3.29 -9.72
N ILE A 334 19.30 -3.71 -8.46
CA ILE A 334 18.14 -4.34 -7.87
C ILE A 334 17.35 -3.25 -7.17
N GLU A 335 16.07 -3.15 -7.49
CA GLU A 335 15.12 -2.28 -6.83
C GLU A 335 14.20 -3.11 -5.96
N ASN A 336 14.23 -2.86 -4.66
CA ASN A 336 13.37 -3.46 -3.66
C ASN A 336 12.14 -2.56 -3.45
N ARG A 337 10.96 -3.08 -3.81
CA ARG A 337 9.70 -2.34 -3.89
C ARG A 337 8.69 -2.72 -2.80
N TYR A 338 9.00 -3.72 -1.97
CA TYR A 338 8.05 -4.26 -1.01
C TYR A 338 8.05 -3.52 0.34
N ILE A 339 8.98 -2.59 0.56
CA ILE A 339 9.04 -1.80 1.80
C ILE A 339 8.05 -0.63 1.77
N PRO A 340 7.22 -0.46 2.81
CA PRO A 340 6.28 0.67 2.89
C PRO A 340 6.99 1.98 3.19
N SER A 341 6.35 3.08 2.82
CA SER A 341 6.72 4.41 3.32
C SER A 341 6.50 4.52 4.84
N GLY A 342 7.34 5.31 5.49
CA GLY A 342 7.36 5.59 6.91
C GLY A 342 7.88 4.43 7.79
N PRO A 343 7.64 4.49 9.11
CA PRO A 343 6.91 5.55 9.81
C PRO A 343 7.68 6.87 9.95
N THR A 344 9.00 6.88 9.79
CA THR A 344 9.83 8.10 9.84
C THR A 344 11.01 8.00 8.89
N ILE A 345 11.60 9.15 8.53
CA ILE A 345 12.84 9.23 7.73
C ILE A 345 13.96 8.38 8.33
N LYS A 346 14.09 8.37 9.67
CA LYS A 346 15.11 7.55 10.35
C LYS A 346 14.83 6.06 10.20
N ASP A 347 13.55 5.68 10.27
CA ASP A 347 13.13 4.29 10.07
C ASP A 347 13.39 3.84 8.62
N GLU A 348 13.14 4.70 7.64
CA GLU A 348 13.36 4.44 6.21
C GLU A 348 14.84 4.24 5.88
N ILE A 349 15.71 5.15 6.33
CA ILE A 349 17.16 5.01 6.15
C ILE A 349 17.70 3.78 6.89
N ALA A 350 17.13 3.44 8.06
CA ALA A 350 17.45 2.20 8.75
C ALA A 350 17.05 0.94 7.95
N ASN A 351 15.90 0.96 7.28
CA ASN A 351 15.45 -0.14 6.41
C ASN A 351 16.42 -0.33 5.24
N LEU A 352 16.79 0.77 4.58
CA LEU A 352 17.76 0.78 3.48
C LEU A 352 19.10 0.21 3.90
N MET A 353 19.65 0.70 5.01
CA MET A 353 20.92 0.22 5.53
C MET A 353 20.88 -1.26 5.92
N PHE A 354 19.78 -1.71 6.54
CA PHE A 354 19.63 -3.11 6.91
C PHE A 354 19.58 -4.01 5.68
N TRP A 355 18.77 -3.67 4.67
CA TRP A 355 18.70 -4.44 3.44
C TRP A 355 20.04 -4.46 2.69
N VAL A 356 20.68 -3.30 2.49
CA VAL A 356 21.98 -3.21 1.83
C VAL A 356 23.05 -3.99 2.60
N GLY A 357 23.08 -3.88 3.93
CA GLY A 357 24.01 -4.62 4.77
C GLY A 357 23.83 -6.13 4.61
N VAL A 358 22.60 -6.64 4.67
CA VAL A 358 22.31 -8.07 4.52
C VAL A 358 22.66 -8.56 3.11
N MET A 359 22.41 -7.74 2.08
CA MET A 359 22.80 -8.04 0.70
C MET A 359 24.31 -8.23 0.58
N LEU A 360 25.10 -7.33 1.16
CA LEU A 360 26.57 -7.32 1.06
C LEU A 360 27.27 -8.25 2.06
N GLY A 361 26.60 -8.57 3.16
CA GLY A 361 27.09 -9.42 4.23
C GLY A 361 26.90 -10.91 3.99
N LYS A 362 26.24 -11.28 2.88
CA LYS A 362 25.95 -12.66 2.50
C LYS A 362 27.16 -13.58 2.72
N PRO A 363 27.04 -14.62 3.59
CA PRO A 363 28.11 -15.57 3.80
C PRO A 363 28.23 -16.54 2.62
N LYS A 364 29.43 -17.10 2.41
CA LYS A 364 29.70 -18.07 1.33
C LYS A 364 28.74 -19.26 1.30
N LYS A 365 28.24 -19.72 2.46
CA LYS A 365 27.27 -20.81 2.54
C LYS A 365 25.94 -20.51 1.81
N TYR A 366 25.62 -19.23 1.60
CA TYR A 366 24.44 -18.77 0.89
C TYR A 366 24.74 -18.29 -0.52
N GLU A 367 25.92 -18.61 -1.07
CA GLU A 367 26.14 -18.50 -2.51
C GLU A 367 25.36 -19.62 -3.22
N ASN A 368 24.71 -19.27 -4.33
CA ASN A 368 23.92 -20.17 -5.16
C ASN A 368 22.81 -20.90 -4.40
N ILE A 369 22.08 -20.19 -3.54
CA ILE A 369 20.92 -20.76 -2.80
C ILE A 369 19.88 -21.40 -3.72
N HIS A 370 19.85 -21.04 -5.01
CA HIS A 370 18.91 -21.58 -5.97
C HIS A 370 19.12 -23.07 -6.25
N ASP A 371 20.31 -23.61 -5.93
CA ASP A 371 20.63 -25.03 -5.99
C ASP A 371 20.37 -25.76 -4.66
N GLN A 372 20.17 -25.01 -3.57
CA GLN A 372 20.12 -25.54 -2.20
C GLN A 372 18.74 -25.45 -1.57
N TRP A 373 17.99 -24.40 -1.86
CA TRP A 373 16.72 -24.06 -1.20
C TRP A 373 15.54 -24.17 -2.18
N ASP A 374 14.36 -24.57 -1.70
CA ASP A 374 13.15 -24.50 -2.51
C ASP A 374 12.64 -23.04 -2.55
N PHE A 375 12.39 -22.54 -3.77
CA PHE A 375 11.83 -21.20 -3.97
C PHE A 375 10.47 -21.02 -3.29
N LYS A 376 9.67 -22.09 -3.16
CA LYS A 376 8.35 -22.05 -2.53
C LYS A 376 8.45 -21.73 -1.03
N ASP A 377 9.51 -22.16 -0.36
CA ASP A 377 9.72 -21.83 1.06
C ASP A 377 9.97 -20.33 1.23
N VAL A 378 10.81 -19.77 0.37
CA VAL A 378 11.10 -18.33 0.34
C VAL A 378 9.86 -17.50 -0.01
N LYS A 379 9.09 -17.95 -1.00
CA LYS A 379 7.81 -17.32 -1.35
C LYS A 379 6.82 -17.37 -0.18
N THR A 380 6.74 -18.51 0.51
CA THR A 380 5.88 -18.69 1.68
C THR A 380 6.30 -17.77 2.81
N ASN A 381 7.61 -17.67 3.07
CA ASN A 381 8.19 -16.73 4.04
C ASN A 381 7.77 -15.29 3.75
N PHE A 382 7.85 -14.85 2.49
CA PHE A 382 7.45 -13.49 2.09
C PHE A 382 5.99 -13.19 2.40
N PHE A 383 5.06 -14.06 1.97
CA PHE A 383 3.63 -13.85 2.23
C PHE A 383 3.27 -14.01 3.71
N ASN A 384 3.95 -14.89 4.44
CA ASN A 384 3.78 -14.99 5.89
C ASN A 384 4.23 -13.70 6.58
N ALA A 385 5.39 -13.13 6.21
CA ALA A 385 5.86 -11.84 6.73
C ALA A 385 4.89 -10.70 6.41
N ALA A 386 4.36 -10.63 5.18
CA ALA A 386 3.36 -9.64 4.83
C ALA A 386 2.09 -9.77 5.69
N ARG A 387 1.65 -11.00 5.96
CA ARG A 387 0.44 -11.25 6.74
C ARG A 387 0.61 -11.02 8.24
N TYR A 388 1.69 -11.53 8.82
CA TYR A 388 1.86 -11.64 10.27
C TYR A 388 2.97 -10.75 10.85
N GLY A 389 3.75 -10.06 10.01
CA GLY A 389 4.83 -9.19 10.47
C GLY A 389 5.86 -9.94 11.33
N MET A 390 6.19 -9.37 12.49
CA MET A 390 7.14 -9.97 13.44
C MET A 390 6.67 -11.30 14.08
N ALA A 391 5.38 -11.64 13.99
CA ALA A 391 4.87 -12.91 14.51
C ALA A 391 5.18 -14.11 13.58
N THR A 392 5.81 -13.88 12.43
CA THR A 392 6.13 -14.94 11.46
C THR A 392 7.19 -15.92 11.97
N GLN A 393 6.94 -17.20 11.71
CA GLN A 393 7.96 -18.26 11.73
C GLN A 393 8.43 -18.48 10.28
N PHE A 394 9.74 -18.39 10.06
CA PHE A 394 10.37 -18.60 8.77
C PHE A 394 10.92 -20.00 8.65
N TYR A 395 10.85 -20.58 7.46
CA TYR A 395 11.68 -21.72 7.09
C TYR A 395 12.97 -21.21 6.46
N TRP A 396 14.10 -21.38 7.14
CA TRP A 396 15.38 -20.78 6.80
C TRP A 396 16.49 -21.82 6.92
N ASP A 397 17.21 -22.10 5.83
CA ASP A 397 18.35 -23.01 5.84
C ASP A 397 18.01 -24.40 6.43
N GLY A 398 16.87 -24.96 6.01
CA GLY A 398 16.41 -26.29 6.42
C GLY A 398 15.69 -26.37 7.77
N LYS A 399 15.52 -25.25 8.50
CA LYS A 399 14.92 -25.22 9.85
C LYS A 399 13.88 -24.12 10.00
N TYR A 400 12.95 -24.30 10.93
CA TYR A 400 12.05 -23.24 11.37
C TYR A 400 12.76 -22.30 12.36
N VAL A 401 12.58 -21.00 12.19
CA VAL A 401 13.16 -19.95 13.04
C VAL A 401 12.19 -18.78 13.18
N SER A 402 12.11 -18.18 14.36
CA SER A 402 11.27 -16.99 14.55
C SER A 402 11.84 -15.79 13.79
N SER A 403 10.96 -14.87 13.38
CA SER A 403 11.39 -13.59 12.79
C SER A 403 12.38 -12.86 13.69
N PHE A 404 12.12 -12.84 15.00
CA PHE A 404 12.99 -12.19 15.99
C PHE A 404 14.39 -12.82 16.00
N ASP A 405 14.48 -14.14 16.16
CA ASP A 405 15.78 -14.83 16.27
C ASP A 405 16.58 -14.73 14.98
N LEU A 406 15.93 -14.88 13.82
CA LEU A 406 16.60 -14.77 12.54
C LEU A 406 17.19 -13.37 12.34
N ILE A 407 16.42 -12.32 12.64
CA ILE A 407 16.89 -10.95 12.46
C ILE A 407 18.00 -10.62 13.44
N VAL A 408 17.82 -10.91 14.73
CA VAL A 408 18.76 -10.51 15.78
C VAL A 408 20.06 -11.32 15.73
N ASN A 409 19.96 -12.64 15.54
CA ASN A 409 21.12 -13.53 15.67
C ASN A 409 21.84 -13.78 14.35
N GLU A 410 21.21 -13.53 13.21
CA GLU A 410 21.79 -13.83 11.90
C GLU A 410 21.87 -12.60 10.98
N LEU A 411 20.75 -11.92 10.72
CA LEU A 411 20.71 -10.86 9.72
C LEU A 411 21.34 -9.55 10.19
N LEU A 412 21.16 -9.12 11.44
CA LEU A 412 21.84 -7.93 11.97
C LEU A 412 23.37 -8.10 11.98
N PRO A 413 23.95 -9.21 12.49
CA PRO A 413 25.38 -9.47 12.34
C PRO A 413 25.85 -9.49 10.89
N MET A 414 25.06 -10.08 9.99
CA MET A 414 25.32 -10.07 8.55
C MET A 414 25.35 -8.63 8.00
N ALA A 415 24.41 -7.79 8.41
CA ALA A 415 24.32 -6.41 7.99
C ALA A 415 25.56 -5.59 8.37
N TYR A 416 26.00 -5.68 9.64
CA TYR A 416 27.23 -5.02 10.09
C TYR A 416 28.44 -5.44 9.25
N LYS A 417 28.60 -6.75 9.01
CA LYS A 417 29.71 -7.28 8.21
C LYS A 417 29.70 -6.75 6.78
N GLY A 418 28.53 -6.70 6.15
CA GLY A 418 28.36 -6.18 4.78
C GLY A 418 28.70 -4.69 4.66
N LEU A 419 28.21 -3.88 5.59
CA LEU A 419 28.43 -2.42 5.59
C LEU A 419 29.90 -2.07 5.85
N TYR A 420 30.56 -2.74 6.81
CA TYR A 420 31.98 -2.50 7.09
C TYR A 420 32.88 -2.95 5.95
N LYS A 421 32.52 -4.02 5.23
CA LYS A 421 33.27 -4.50 4.05
C LYS A 421 33.36 -3.43 2.95
N VAL A 422 32.36 -2.57 2.81
CA VAL A 422 32.33 -1.50 1.80
C VAL A 422 32.69 -0.12 2.37
N GLY A 423 33.20 -0.07 3.61
CA GLY A 423 33.73 1.15 4.21
C GLY A 423 32.67 2.16 4.66
N ILE A 424 31.49 1.71 5.06
CA ILE A 424 30.50 2.56 5.75
C ILE A 424 31.03 2.94 7.13
N LEU A 425 30.79 4.19 7.54
CA LEU A 425 31.23 4.67 8.83
C LEU A 425 30.57 3.88 9.98
N PRO A 426 31.33 3.47 11.01
CA PRO A 426 30.79 2.81 12.20
C PRO A 426 29.65 3.59 12.86
N GLN A 427 29.75 4.91 12.92
CA GLN A 427 28.71 5.77 13.49
C GLN A 427 27.35 5.58 12.79
N ASP A 428 27.34 5.57 11.45
CA ASP A 428 26.14 5.37 10.65
C ASP A 428 25.60 3.94 10.85
N ALA A 429 26.47 2.92 10.72
CA ALA A 429 26.10 1.52 10.87
C ALA A 429 25.48 1.21 12.25
N GLU A 430 26.13 1.65 13.33
CA GLU A 430 25.66 1.43 14.69
C GLU A 430 24.37 2.19 14.98
N TYR A 431 24.23 3.42 14.49
CA TYR A 431 23.03 4.23 14.73
C TYR A 431 21.80 3.60 14.09
N TYR A 432 21.84 3.34 12.78
CA TYR A 432 20.67 2.89 12.02
C TYR A 432 20.36 1.41 12.26
N LEU A 433 21.36 0.52 12.40
CA LEU A 433 21.07 -0.88 12.73
C LEU A 433 20.56 -1.04 14.18
N LYS A 434 20.92 -0.13 15.09
CA LYS A 434 20.29 -0.07 16.43
C LYS A 434 18.82 0.31 16.37
N ILE A 435 18.39 1.13 15.40
CA ILE A 435 16.96 1.41 15.18
C ILE A 435 16.22 0.11 14.83
N ILE A 436 16.75 -0.68 13.89
CA ILE A 436 16.16 -1.99 13.55
C ILE A 436 16.13 -2.91 14.77
N LYS A 437 17.24 -3.01 15.50
CA LYS A 437 17.31 -3.80 16.75
C LYS A 437 16.23 -3.38 17.75
N ASN A 438 16.10 -2.09 18.01
CA ASN A 438 15.10 -1.58 18.95
C ASN A 438 13.66 -1.82 18.46
N ARG A 439 13.43 -1.72 17.15
CA ARG A 439 12.14 -1.97 16.52
C ARG A 439 11.69 -3.41 16.70
N VAL A 440 12.57 -4.38 16.41
CA VAL A 440 12.22 -5.81 16.56
C VAL A 440 12.02 -6.25 18.01
N HIS A 441 12.57 -5.52 18.99
CA HIS A 441 12.33 -5.78 20.41
C HIS A 441 11.05 -5.11 20.96
N ASN A 442 10.54 -4.08 20.28
CA ASN A 442 9.41 -3.28 20.76
C ASN A 442 8.22 -3.39 19.82
N ASN A 443 8.12 -2.46 18.86
CA ASN A 443 7.05 -2.40 17.88
C ASN A 443 7.57 -1.85 16.56
N ASN A 444 7.15 -2.46 15.45
CA ASN A 444 7.21 -1.83 14.14
C ASN A 444 5.98 -0.91 13.88
N GLY A 445 5.92 -0.33 12.68
CA GLY A 445 4.84 0.58 12.29
C GLY A 445 3.45 -0.03 12.42
N SER A 446 3.26 -1.22 11.84
CA SER A 446 1.98 -1.92 11.88
C SER A 446 1.55 -2.34 13.29
N GLU A 447 2.48 -2.77 14.14
CA GLU A 447 2.17 -3.12 15.53
C GLU A 447 1.75 -1.89 16.33
N TRP A 448 2.42 -0.76 16.12
CA TRP A 448 2.00 0.51 16.74
C TRP A 448 0.62 0.93 16.24
N ILE A 449 0.37 0.89 14.92
CA ILE A 449 -0.92 1.28 14.33
C ILE A 449 -2.07 0.42 14.87
N THR A 450 -1.95 -0.91 14.80
CA THR A 450 -3.02 -1.84 15.20
C THR A 450 -3.36 -1.75 16.69
N ARG A 451 -2.35 -1.69 17.57
CA ARG A 451 -2.57 -1.56 19.02
C ARG A 451 -3.30 -0.26 19.37
N ASN A 452 -2.91 0.83 18.73
CA ASN A 452 -3.53 2.14 18.96
C ASN A 452 -4.92 2.23 18.35
N TYR A 453 -5.13 1.69 17.15
CA TYR A 453 -6.45 1.61 16.53
C TYR A 453 -7.44 0.86 17.43
N ARG A 454 -7.08 -0.33 17.89
CA ARG A 454 -7.89 -1.12 18.83
C ARG A 454 -8.15 -0.40 20.15
N SER A 455 -7.17 0.35 20.67
CA SER A 455 -7.32 1.17 21.88
C SER A 455 -8.37 2.27 21.66
N LEU A 456 -8.28 3.00 20.54
CA LEU A 456 -9.20 4.08 20.19
C LEU A 456 -10.63 3.57 19.96
N LEU A 457 -10.80 2.39 19.34
CA LEU A 457 -12.11 1.80 19.10
C LEU A 457 -12.94 1.52 20.37
N LYS A 458 -12.33 1.57 21.56
CA LYS A 458 -13.07 1.44 22.82
C LYS A 458 -14.00 2.63 23.10
N ASN A 459 -13.63 3.82 22.65
CA ASN A 459 -14.39 5.06 22.89
C ASN A 459 -14.75 5.83 21.61
N HIS A 460 -14.17 5.47 20.48
CA HIS A 460 -14.38 6.14 19.20
C HIS A 460 -14.97 5.16 18.17
N LYS A 461 -15.84 5.66 17.28
CA LYS A 461 -16.23 4.87 16.10
C LYS A 461 -15.05 4.79 15.12
N ARG A 462 -15.09 3.81 14.21
CA ARG A 462 -13.99 3.54 13.26
C ARG A 462 -13.49 4.77 12.52
N TYR A 463 -14.40 5.59 11.98
CA TYR A 463 -14.04 6.77 11.20
C TYR A 463 -13.25 7.79 12.02
N GLU A 464 -13.74 8.14 13.21
CA GLU A 464 -13.03 9.06 14.12
C GLU A 464 -11.72 8.46 14.62
N ALA A 465 -11.69 7.16 14.96
CA ALA A 465 -10.47 6.48 15.39
C ALA A 465 -9.36 6.54 14.34
N MET A 466 -9.68 6.38 13.05
CA MET A 466 -8.71 6.48 11.96
C MET A 466 -8.15 7.90 11.81
N GLN A 467 -8.98 8.94 11.96
CA GLN A 467 -8.50 10.33 11.91
C GLN A 467 -7.62 10.68 13.11
N VAL A 468 -8.03 10.30 14.32
CA VAL A 468 -7.21 10.51 15.54
C VAL A 468 -5.88 9.77 15.44
N LEU A 469 -5.89 8.54 14.93
CA LEU A 469 -4.69 7.76 14.67
C LEU A 469 -3.78 8.46 13.65
N THR A 470 -4.33 8.92 12.53
CA THR A 470 -3.59 9.62 11.47
C THR A 470 -2.97 10.92 11.98
N ALA A 471 -3.73 11.72 12.73
CA ALA A 471 -3.23 12.92 13.39
C ALA A 471 -2.08 12.61 14.37
N SER A 472 -2.24 11.56 15.18
CA SER A 472 -1.22 11.14 16.13
C SER A 472 0.06 10.63 15.45
N MET A 473 -0.07 9.95 14.30
CA MET A 473 1.08 9.55 13.49
C MET A 473 1.83 10.78 12.99
N TYR A 474 1.13 11.75 12.38
CA TYR A 474 1.74 13.00 11.93
C TYR A 474 2.50 13.70 13.05
N GLU A 475 1.89 13.90 14.22
CA GLU A 475 2.54 14.58 15.36
C GLU A 475 3.81 13.87 15.83
N LYS A 476 3.82 12.54 15.83
CA LYS A 476 5.01 11.77 16.20
C LYS A 476 6.09 11.82 15.11
N GLN A 477 5.69 11.86 13.84
CA GLN A 477 6.59 12.06 12.71
C GLN A 477 7.29 13.41 12.78
N GLN A 478 6.57 14.48 13.13
CA GLN A 478 7.16 15.82 13.30
C GLN A 478 8.24 15.87 14.39
N LYS A 479 8.19 14.97 15.38
CA LYS A 479 9.26 14.85 16.40
C LYS A 479 10.51 14.12 15.87
N GLY A 480 10.40 13.40 14.76
CA GLY A 480 11.51 12.72 14.09
C GLY A 480 12.16 11.60 14.90
N TYR A 481 11.47 11.02 15.90
CA TYR A 481 11.96 9.86 16.64
C TYR A 481 11.50 8.55 15.97
N PRO A 482 12.33 7.49 15.92
CA PRO A 482 11.93 6.22 15.34
C PRO A 482 10.69 5.61 16.00
N VAL A 483 9.89 4.85 15.25
CA VAL A 483 8.62 4.28 15.72
C VAL A 483 8.75 3.43 16.99
N SER A 484 9.89 2.76 17.18
CA SER A 484 10.16 1.95 18.37
C SER A 484 10.14 2.75 19.67
N THR A 485 10.21 4.08 19.60
CA THR A 485 10.19 5.00 20.75
C THR A 485 8.84 5.68 20.95
N TRP A 486 7.87 5.43 20.07
CA TRP A 486 6.58 6.09 20.11
C TRP A 486 5.72 5.53 21.25
N GLY A 487 5.40 6.39 22.22
CA GLY A 487 4.42 6.05 23.26
C GLY A 487 3.04 5.70 22.68
N MET A 488 2.32 4.80 23.37
CA MET A 488 0.96 4.40 23.02
C MET A 488 -0.04 5.51 23.31
N LEU A 489 -1.14 5.52 22.56
CA LEU A 489 -2.28 6.41 22.72
C LEU A 489 -3.22 5.85 23.78
N HIS A 490 -3.83 6.75 24.55
CA HIS A 490 -4.88 6.39 25.48
C HIS A 490 -6.23 6.28 24.75
N HIS A 491 -7.10 5.38 25.17
CA HIS A 491 -8.44 5.22 24.59
C HIS A 491 -9.31 6.49 24.71
N SER A 492 -8.99 7.41 25.62
CA SER A 492 -9.63 8.73 25.77
C SER A 492 -8.92 9.86 25.02
N THR A 493 -7.99 9.55 24.11
CA THR A 493 -7.30 10.58 23.33
C THR A 493 -8.34 11.35 22.54
N GLU A 494 -8.53 12.62 22.89
CA GLU A 494 -9.64 13.38 22.33
C GLU A 494 -9.48 13.62 20.83
N SER A 495 -10.61 13.50 20.12
CA SER A 495 -10.70 14.00 18.75
C SER A 495 -10.62 15.51 18.74
N ARG A 496 -9.72 16.05 17.92
CA ARG A 496 -9.62 17.49 17.66
C ARG A 496 -10.69 18.01 16.71
N PHE A 497 -11.55 17.13 16.20
CA PHE A 497 -12.52 17.42 15.15
C PHE A 497 -13.96 17.46 15.68
N LYS A 498 -14.15 17.54 17.02
CA LYS A 498 -15.48 17.49 17.67
C LYS A 498 -16.48 18.48 17.05
N ASP A 499 -16.04 19.69 16.73
CA ASP A 499 -16.91 20.74 16.18
C ASP A 499 -17.27 20.58 14.70
N GLN A 500 -16.56 19.70 13.98
CA GLN A 500 -16.71 19.45 12.54
C GLN A 500 -17.17 18.01 12.25
N ARG A 501 -17.74 17.32 13.26
CA ARG A 501 -18.23 15.95 13.09
C ARG A 501 -19.37 15.89 12.08
N VAL A 502 -19.25 14.94 11.16
CA VAL A 502 -20.36 14.39 10.36
C VAL A 502 -20.93 13.12 10.98
N VAL A 503 -22.12 12.73 10.56
CA VAL A 503 -22.82 11.46 10.91
C VAL A 503 -21.88 10.25 10.96
N LYS A 504 -20.97 10.10 10.00
CA LYS A 504 -19.99 9.00 9.92
C LYS A 504 -19.08 8.86 11.16
N HIS A 505 -18.83 9.96 11.88
CA HIS A 505 -18.02 9.94 13.10
C HIS A 505 -18.72 9.27 14.27
N ILE A 506 -20.05 9.29 14.29
CA ILE A 506 -20.86 8.89 15.45
C ILE A 506 -21.80 7.71 15.13
N MET A 507 -22.03 7.40 13.86
CA MET A 507 -22.90 6.29 13.47
C MET A 507 -22.35 4.91 13.87
N SER A 508 -23.25 4.00 14.23
CA SER A 508 -22.94 2.58 14.32
C SER A 508 -23.13 1.92 12.96
N SER A 509 -22.10 1.20 12.49
CA SER A 509 -22.16 0.35 11.29
C SER A 509 -22.49 -1.11 11.60
N ASP A 510 -22.38 -1.53 12.87
CA ASP A 510 -22.88 -2.82 13.34
C ASP A 510 -24.36 -2.65 13.68
N ILE A 511 -25.23 -3.08 12.76
CA ILE A 511 -26.66 -2.82 12.79
C ILE A 511 -27.42 -4.14 12.83
N PHE A 512 -28.32 -4.27 13.79
CA PHE A 512 -29.31 -5.34 13.78
C PHE A 512 -30.53 -4.90 12.98
N SER A 513 -30.77 -5.55 11.84
CA SER A 513 -31.92 -5.30 10.97
C SER A 513 -32.80 -6.53 10.84
N VAL A 514 -34.08 -6.33 10.51
CA VAL A 514 -35.06 -7.39 10.25
C VAL A 514 -35.66 -7.26 8.85
N ARG A 515 -36.33 -8.31 8.39
CA ARG A 515 -37.08 -8.34 7.12
C ARG A 515 -38.57 -8.23 7.38
N LYS A 516 -39.31 -7.79 6.36
CA LYS A 516 -40.79 -7.62 6.41
C LYS A 516 -41.54 -8.88 6.89
N LYS A 517 -41.02 -10.07 6.58
CA LYS A 517 -41.64 -11.36 6.89
C LYS A 517 -41.24 -11.94 8.26
N ASP A 518 -40.28 -11.32 8.95
CA ASP A 518 -39.87 -11.77 10.29
C ASP A 518 -41.03 -11.59 11.29
N SER A 519 -41.03 -12.37 12.37
CA SER A 519 -42.06 -12.28 13.41
C SER A 519 -41.76 -11.14 14.38
N VAL A 520 -42.82 -10.53 14.93
CA VAL A 520 -42.69 -9.54 16.02
C VAL A 520 -42.01 -10.15 17.25
N GLU A 521 -42.25 -11.43 17.53
CA GLU A 521 -41.56 -12.15 18.60
C GLU A 521 -40.03 -12.13 18.44
N LEU A 522 -39.51 -12.36 17.24
CA LEU A 522 -38.08 -12.32 16.97
C LEU A 522 -37.52 -10.92 17.25
N VAL A 523 -38.22 -9.87 16.78
CA VAL A 523 -37.82 -8.46 17.00
C VAL A 523 -37.74 -8.15 18.50
N LEU A 524 -38.77 -8.49 19.26
CA LEU A 524 -38.83 -8.26 20.70
C LEU A 524 -37.69 -8.95 21.45
N ASN A 525 -37.37 -10.19 21.07
CA ASN A 525 -36.27 -10.93 21.67
C ASN A 525 -34.92 -10.32 21.30
N ILE A 526 -34.68 -9.94 20.04
CA ILE A 526 -33.44 -9.25 19.63
C ILE A 526 -33.28 -7.94 20.40
N MET A 527 -34.33 -7.11 20.47
CA MET A 527 -34.32 -5.85 21.21
C MET A 527 -33.94 -6.05 22.68
N LYS A 528 -34.50 -7.08 23.35
CA LYS A 528 -34.13 -7.43 24.74
C LYS A 528 -32.69 -7.92 24.86
N TRP A 529 -32.29 -8.88 24.03
CA TRP A 529 -30.97 -9.52 24.11
C TRP A 529 -29.84 -8.55 23.81
N LYS A 530 -30.05 -7.61 22.89
CA LYS A 530 -29.06 -6.62 22.46
C LYS A 530 -29.22 -5.28 23.15
N ASN A 531 -30.24 -5.11 23.99
CA ASN A 531 -30.60 -3.85 24.64
C ASN A 531 -30.71 -2.68 23.62
N ILE A 532 -31.43 -2.92 22.52
CA ILE A 532 -31.66 -1.93 21.46
C ILE A 532 -33.15 -1.58 21.38
N HIS A 533 -33.44 -0.34 21.02
CA HIS A 533 -34.81 0.19 21.01
C HIS A 533 -35.39 0.43 19.61
N HIS A 534 -34.55 0.32 18.58
CA HIS A 534 -34.93 0.56 17.19
C HIS A 534 -34.23 -0.47 16.30
N MET A 535 -34.95 -0.96 15.30
CA MET A 535 -34.42 -1.90 14.32
C MET A 535 -34.87 -1.48 12.92
N PRO A 536 -33.93 -1.20 12.02
CA PRO A 536 -34.24 -0.99 10.60
C PRO A 536 -34.85 -2.24 9.97
N VAL A 537 -35.83 -2.03 9.08
CA VAL A 537 -36.43 -3.09 8.27
C VAL A 537 -35.89 -2.98 6.85
N ILE A 538 -35.27 -4.05 6.36
CA ILE A 538 -34.63 -4.10 5.05
C ILE A 538 -35.27 -5.12 4.12
N ASP A 539 -35.12 -4.91 2.81
CA ASP A 539 -35.48 -5.89 1.78
C ASP A 539 -34.36 -6.90 1.50
N GLY A 540 -34.53 -7.73 0.46
CA GLY A 540 -33.52 -8.71 0.04
C GLY A 540 -32.23 -8.08 -0.51
N ASN A 541 -32.27 -6.81 -0.92
CA ASN A 541 -31.17 -6.05 -1.48
C ASN A 541 -30.57 -5.06 -0.46
N ARG A 542 -30.87 -5.22 0.84
CA ARG A 542 -30.44 -4.32 1.94
C ARG A 542 -30.96 -2.88 1.84
N LYS A 543 -31.97 -2.62 0.99
CA LYS A 543 -32.63 -1.32 0.97
C LYS A 543 -33.49 -1.14 2.20
N LEU A 544 -33.45 0.06 2.77
CA LEU A 544 -34.28 0.41 3.91
C LEU A 544 -35.73 0.60 3.46
N ILE A 545 -36.65 -0.19 4.04
CA ILE A 545 -38.09 -0.17 3.69
C ILE A 545 -39.00 0.14 4.88
N GLY A 546 -38.44 0.27 6.07
CA GLY A 546 -39.18 0.67 7.26
C GLY A 546 -38.31 0.70 8.51
N LEU A 547 -38.93 1.07 9.62
CA LEU A 547 -38.32 1.11 10.94
C LEU A 547 -39.32 0.58 11.98
N ILE A 548 -38.82 -0.19 12.95
CA ILE A 548 -39.60 -0.65 14.09
C ILE A 548 -38.92 -0.26 15.39
N SER A 549 -39.68 0.31 16.32
CA SER A 549 -39.21 0.71 17.65
C SER A 549 -39.82 -0.17 18.74
N TRP A 550 -39.21 -0.18 19.92
CA TRP A 550 -39.74 -0.87 21.10
C TRP A 550 -41.19 -0.47 21.39
N ASN A 551 -41.51 0.82 21.25
CA ASN A 551 -42.88 1.32 21.49
C ASN A 551 -43.90 0.80 20.47
N ASP A 552 -43.47 0.41 19.27
CA ASP A 552 -44.38 -0.14 18.25
C ASP A 552 -44.78 -1.60 18.56
N VAL A 553 -43.99 -2.32 19.39
CA VAL A 553 -44.17 -3.77 19.61
C VAL A 553 -44.30 -4.20 21.08
N LYS A 554 -43.98 -3.36 22.07
CA LYS A 554 -43.94 -3.77 23.49
C LYS A 554 -45.26 -4.38 23.98
N ASP A 555 -46.40 -3.86 23.52
CA ASP A 555 -47.74 -4.33 23.93
C ASP A 555 -48.06 -5.74 23.36
N TYR A 556 -47.28 -6.21 22.37
CA TYR A 556 -47.45 -7.55 21.81
C TYR A 556 -46.98 -8.64 22.79
N LEU A 557 -46.13 -8.30 23.77
CA LEU A 557 -45.71 -9.22 24.84
C LEU A 557 -46.91 -9.71 25.68
N GLU A 558 -47.95 -8.89 25.79
CA GLU A 558 -49.15 -9.20 26.57
C GLU A 558 -50.21 -9.94 25.76
N ILE A 559 -50.00 -10.10 24.44
CA ILE A 559 -50.98 -10.68 23.52
C ILE A 559 -50.33 -11.83 22.72
N PRO A 560 -50.28 -13.06 23.26
CA PRO A 560 -49.58 -14.19 22.64
C PRO A 560 -49.98 -14.48 21.19
N LYS A 561 -51.26 -14.27 20.84
CA LYS A 561 -51.74 -14.46 19.46
C LYS A 561 -51.13 -13.47 18.45
N LYS A 562 -50.71 -12.30 18.90
CA LYS A 562 -50.13 -11.25 18.03
C LYS A 562 -48.62 -11.40 17.85
N LEU A 563 -47.93 -12.21 18.66
CA LEU A 563 -46.48 -12.45 18.55
C LEU A 563 -46.08 -13.04 17.18
N ASN A 564 -46.97 -13.81 16.57
CA ASN A 564 -46.82 -14.38 15.22
C ASN A 564 -47.11 -13.38 14.09
N SER A 565 -47.46 -12.12 14.39
CA SER A 565 -47.67 -11.10 13.37
C SER A 565 -46.35 -10.80 12.65
N SER A 566 -46.43 -10.51 11.36
CA SER A 566 -45.25 -10.11 10.59
C SER A 566 -44.83 -8.67 10.93
N VAL A 567 -43.53 -8.40 10.95
CA VAL A 567 -42.94 -7.05 11.07
C VAL A 567 -43.60 -6.06 10.09
N GLY A 568 -43.88 -6.51 8.87
CA GLY A 568 -44.52 -5.69 7.85
C GLY A 568 -45.89 -5.11 8.21
N SER A 569 -46.58 -5.67 9.21
CA SER A 569 -47.88 -5.17 9.68
C SER A 569 -47.80 -4.09 10.75
N VAL A 570 -46.61 -3.88 11.34
CA VAL A 570 -46.39 -2.97 12.48
C VAL A 570 -45.28 -1.96 12.23
N MET A 571 -44.41 -2.19 11.25
CA MET A 571 -43.33 -1.27 10.90
C MET A 571 -43.86 0.07 10.39
N LYS A 572 -43.13 1.15 10.65
CA LYS A 572 -43.34 2.45 10.02
C LYS A 572 -42.66 2.48 8.66
N THR A 573 -43.35 2.96 7.64
CA THR A 573 -42.86 3.08 6.26
C THR A 573 -42.49 4.51 5.87
N ASP A 574 -43.02 5.51 6.58
CA ASP A 574 -42.56 6.89 6.45
C ASP A 574 -41.36 7.07 7.38
N ILE A 575 -40.18 7.00 6.79
CA ILE A 575 -38.89 6.93 7.48
C ILE A 575 -38.05 8.14 7.11
N ILE A 576 -37.65 8.85 8.15
CA ILE A 576 -36.68 9.94 8.04
C ILE A 576 -35.29 9.31 8.08
N THR A 577 -34.44 9.68 7.13
CA THR A 577 -33.08 9.18 7.01
C THR A 577 -32.09 10.33 6.88
N THR A 578 -30.80 10.01 6.99
CA THR A 578 -29.70 10.94 6.74
C THR A 578 -28.60 10.26 5.94
N GLU A 579 -27.64 11.05 5.46
CA GLU A 579 -26.45 10.55 4.77
C GLU A 579 -25.21 10.61 5.68
N GLU A 580 -24.23 9.75 5.41
CA GLU A 580 -23.02 9.61 6.25
C GLU A 580 -22.19 10.90 6.39
N TYR A 581 -22.24 11.82 5.42
CA TYR A 581 -21.50 13.08 5.47
C TYR A 581 -22.34 14.28 5.92
N THR A 582 -23.60 14.07 6.32
CA THR A 582 -24.42 15.13 6.91
C THR A 582 -23.74 15.64 8.20
N PRO A 583 -23.65 16.95 8.43
CA PRO A 583 -23.15 17.49 9.69
C PRO A 583 -23.90 16.92 10.89
N ALA A 584 -23.19 16.51 11.94
CA ALA A 584 -23.80 15.88 13.11
C ALA A 584 -24.81 16.82 13.79
N LYS A 585 -24.53 18.13 13.82
CA LYS A 585 -25.45 19.14 14.37
C LYS A 585 -26.77 19.19 13.60
N GLU A 586 -26.74 19.06 12.28
CA GLU A 586 -27.93 19.00 11.43
C GLU A 586 -28.71 17.71 11.64
N ALA A 587 -28.01 16.56 11.73
CA ALA A 587 -28.64 15.29 12.04
C ALA A 587 -29.34 15.33 13.42
N LYS A 588 -28.73 15.95 14.43
CA LYS A 588 -29.35 16.17 15.75
C LYS A 588 -30.59 17.04 15.65
N ALA A 589 -30.50 18.17 14.96
CA ALA A 589 -31.64 19.08 14.77
C ALA A 589 -32.80 18.38 14.03
N LEU A 590 -32.49 17.57 13.02
CA LEU A 590 -33.48 16.77 12.29
C LEU A 590 -34.20 15.78 13.22
N MET A 591 -33.47 15.13 14.14
CA MET A 591 -34.04 14.23 15.13
C MET A 591 -34.94 14.94 16.13
N GLU A 592 -34.50 16.10 16.63
CA GLU A 592 -35.26 16.94 17.57
C GLU A 592 -36.54 17.49 16.93
N GLN A 593 -36.45 18.01 15.70
CA GLN A 593 -37.58 18.56 14.94
C GLN A 593 -38.71 17.54 14.75
N HIS A 594 -38.35 16.28 14.49
CA HIS A 594 -39.32 15.21 14.23
C HIS A 594 -39.63 14.37 15.48
N GLY A 595 -39.01 14.67 16.62
CA GLY A 595 -39.21 13.92 17.87
C GLY A 595 -38.79 12.45 17.77
N ILE A 596 -37.77 12.13 16.97
CA ILE A 596 -37.32 10.76 16.73
C ILE A 596 -36.05 10.43 17.53
N GLY A 597 -36.01 9.23 18.13
CA GLY A 597 -34.88 8.76 18.93
C GLY A 597 -33.79 8.02 18.15
N SER A 598 -34.03 7.72 16.87
CA SER A 598 -33.06 7.08 15.98
C SER A 598 -33.18 7.61 14.55
N LEU A 599 -32.07 7.60 13.83
CA LEU A 599 -31.95 8.10 12.46
C LEU A 599 -31.14 7.09 11.63
N PRO A 600 -31.79 6.32 10.75
CA PRO A 600 -31.11 5.46 9.79
C PRO A 600 -30.23 6.26 8.84
N VAL A 601 -29.00 5.79 8.64
CA VAL A 601 -28.04 6.36 7.69
C VAL A 601 -28.04 5.52 6.43
N VAL A 602 -28.29 6.15 5.29
CA VAL A 602 -28.39 5.49 4.00
C VAL A 602 -27.38 6.04 2.99
N ASN A 603 -26.98 5.19 2.04
CA ASN A 603 -26.23 5.59 0.85
C ASN A 603 -26.90 4.95 -0.37
N GLN A 604 -27.34 5.75 -1.34
CA GLN A 604 -28.10 5.28 -2.51
C GLN A 604 -29.32 4.39 -2.15
N GLY A 605 -29.93 4.65 -0.98
CA GLY A 605 -31.07 3.90 -0.45
C GLY A 605 -30.73 2.59 0.28
N GLU A 606 -29.46 2.20 0.32
CA GLU A 606 -28.99 1.08 1.13
C GLU A 606 -28.67 1.53 2.55
N LEU A 607 -29.03 0.70 3.54
CA LEU A 607 -28.75 0.98 4.94
C LEU A 607 -27.27 0.71 5.26
N ILE A 608 -26.56 1.77 5.69
CA ILE A 608 -25.12 1.70 6.02
C ILE A 608 -24.81 2.04 7.47
N GLY A 609 -25.74 2.67 8.20
CA GLY A 609 -25.52 3.11 9.57
C GLY A 609 -26.82 3.37 10.34
N LEU A 610 -26.68 3.56 11.64
CA LEU A 610 -27.74 4.06 12.53
C LEU A 610 -27.12 5.03 13.54
N ILE A 611 -27.82 6.14 13.82
CA ILE A 611 -27.50 7.08 14.90
C ILE A 611 -28.67 7.13 15.88
N THR A 612 -28.37 7.31 17.17
CA THR A 612 -29.32 7.56 18.24
C THR A 612 -28.98 8.88 18.96
N LEU A 613 -29.91 9.40 19.75
CA LEU A 613 -29.67 10.64 20.53
C LEU A 613 -28.49 10.51 21.51
N ASN A 614 -28.14 9.29 21.93
CA ASN A 614 -27.02 9.03 22.84
C ASN A 614 -25.64 9.13 22.17
N ASP A 615 -25.58 9.23 20.84
CA ASP A 615 -24.32 9.30 20.09
C ASP A 615 -23.78 10.74 19.91
N PHE A 616 -24.53 11.76 20.34
CA PHE A 616 -24.18 13.19 20.19
C PHE A 616 -23.36 13.79 21.34
#